data_AF-A0A5C6SYD8-F1
#
_entry.id   AF-A0A5C6SYD8-F1
#
_cell.length_a   1.000
_cell.length_b   1.000
_cell.length_c   1.000
_cell.angle_alpha   90.00
_cell.angle_beta   90.00
_cell.angle_gamma   90.00
#
_symmetry.space_group_name_H-M   'P 1'
#
loop_
_entity.id
_entity.type
_entity.pdbx_description
1 polymer ?
#
loop_
_entity_poly.entity_id
_entity_poly.type
_entity_poly.pdbx_seq_one_letter_code
_entity_poly.pdbx_strand_id
1 'polypeptide(L)'
;MRWYSLYAEARLDILDFVANSTIHEKGSIARYACVSREWQDWFEIFTFKRVEISPSDIMPFITAFLNLRRRKYLQCIGQIQALAQKPPTLYGNYPLLKQQEEENNYAFTIILRGLFIELFQWRVEDCHHEGIELEIIADCESHWQKTAGEYRELNSPSGTGHGNFYNSLSSELQIFHAPPYHGHQVLHDGELDFHFWLKPDVPFGGELGPKVDVISGLSILRRTVRHFDPEAIAHIISLLPRLRALRWEVRPHAHWEAEHKFHHHLRSLLFALPPAMDKVKIQQQPTSKPLNSPGPSEYLPGLGPRLILSCPYLTNIYMDISVDVAKFFGMRHRLQNIQYACIRTNQALLDELPNTSNQLFGWIGKALA
;
A
#
# COMPACT_ATOMS: atom_id res chain seq x y z
N MET A 1 -9.32 -30.65 37.81
CA MET A 1 -9.54 -29.23 38.20
C MET A 1 -10.49 -28.62 37.16
N ARG A 2 -11.50 -27.83 37.55
CA ARG A 2 -12.46 -27.22 36.60
C ARG A 2 -11.99 -25.81 36.24
N TRP A 3 -12.17 -25.36 35.00
CA TRP A 3 -11.75 -24.01 34.59
C TRP A 3 -12.30 -22.92 35.51
N TYR A 4 -13.60 -22.95 35.79
CA TYR A 4 -14.27 -21.98 36.67
C TYR A 4 -14.00 -22.19 38.17
N SER A 5 -13.17 -23.17 38.57
CA SER A 5 -12.67 -23.24 39.96
C SER A 5 -11.38 -22.45 40.16
N LEU A 6 -10.81 -21.88 39.10
CA LEU A 6 -9.66 -20.97 39.18
C LEU A 6 -10.14 -19.54 39.46
N TYR A 7 -9.36 -18.78 40.22
CA TYR A 7 -9.58 -17.34 40.41
C TYR A 7 -9.36 -16.59 39.10
N ALA A 8 -9.96 -15.41 38.97
CA ALA A 8 -10.00 -14.65 37.71
C ALA A 8 -8.60 -14.32 37.18
N GLU A 9 -7.66 -13.93 38.04
CA GLU A 9 -6.30 -13.58 37.65
C GLU A 9 -5.57 -14.80 37.05
N ALA A 10 -5.62 -15.98 37.70
CA ALA A 10 -5.04 -17.19 37.12
C ALA A 10 -5.65 -17.57 35.77
N ARG A 11 -6.96 -17.34 35.57
CA ARG A 11 -7.60 -17.57 34.28
C ARG A 11 -7.06 -16.61 33.21
N LEU A 12 -6.91 -15.34 33.53
CA LEU A 12 -6.32 -14.34 32.63
C LEU A 12 -4.86 -14.67 32.30
N ASP A 13 -4.04 -15.01 33.30
CA ASP A 13 -2.64 -15.39 33.09
C ASP A 13 -2.51 -16.61 32.15
N ILE A 14 -3.41 -17.59 32.28
CA ILE A 14 -3.45 -18.75 31.38
C ILE A 14 -3.85 -18.32 29.96
N LEU A 15 -4.87 -17.47 29.83
CA LEU A 15 -5.32 -16.97 28.54
C LEU A 15 -4.23 -16.17 27.82
N ASP A 16 -3.52 -15.29 28.55
CA ASP A 16 -2.37 -14.54 28.07
C ASP A 16 -1.21 -15.44 27.67
N PHE A 17 -0.89 -16.44 28.51
CA PHE A 17 0.15 -17.40 28.20
C PHE A 17 -0.16 -18.15 26.90
N VAL A 18 -1.38 -18.65 26.72
CA VAL A 18 -1.81 -19.37 25.52
C VAL A 18 -1.79 -18.47 24.28
N ALA A 19 -2.26 -17.22 24.40
CA ALA A 19 -2.21 -16.27 23.30
C ALA A 19 -0.77 -16.00 22.86
N ASN A 20 0.11 -15.68 23.81
CA ASN A 20 1.51 -15.38 23.53
C ASN A 20 2.27 -16.58 22.97
N SER A 21 2.10 -17.77 23.56
CA SER A 21 2.78 -18.99 23.10
C SER A 21 2.36 -19.35 21.67
N THR A 22 1.06 -19.30 21.38
CA THR A 22 0.54 -19.64 20.05
C THR A 22 0.96 -18.64 18.99
N ILE A 23 0.97 -17.34 19.32
CA ILE A 23 1.45 -16.28 18.43
C ILE A 23 2.94 -16.47 18.13
N HIS A 24 3.76 -16.79 19.13
CA HIS A 24 5.18 -17.07 18.94
C HIS A 24 5.43 -18.30 18.05
N GLU A 25 4.59 -19.33 18.17
CA GLU A 25 4.65 -20.53 17.34
C GLU A 25 4.03 -20.36 15.94
N LYS A 26 3.57 -19.14 15.58
CA LYS A 26 2.82 -18.85 14.33
C LYS A 26 1.57 -19.73 14.16
N GLY A 27 0.99 -20.20 15.25
CA GLY A 27 -0.25 -20.98 15.26
C GLY A 27 -1.48 -20.09 15.12
N SER A 28 -2.57 -20.65 14.59
CA SER A 28 -3.88 -19.97 14.60
C SER A 28 -4.52 -20.02 15.98
N ILE A 29 -4.75 -18.83 16.57
CA ILE A 29 -5.45 -18.63 17.85
C ILE A 29 -6.97 -18.74 17.72
N ALA A 30 -7.52 -18.70 16.50
CA ALA A 30 -8.97 -18.66 16.27
C ALA A 30 -9.71 -19.88 16.86
N ARG A 31 -9.04 -21.05 16.91
CA ARG A 31 -9.60 -22.28 17.48
C ARG A 31 -10.00 -22.15 18.95
N TYR A 32 -9.30 -21.28 19.69
CA TYR A 32 -9.51 -21.09 21.12
C TYR A 32 -10.79 -20.29 21.40
N ALA A 33 -11.28 -19.52 20.43
CA ALA A 33 -12.55 -18.80 20.56
C ALA A 33 -13.78 -19.72 20.63
N CYS A 34 -13.62 -21.02 20.34
CA CYS A 34 -14.72 -22.00 20.40
C CYS A 34 -14.85 -22.72 21.75
N VAL A 35 -13.94 -22.46 22.71
CA VAL A 35 -13.87 -23.23 23.98
C VAL A 35 -14.99 -22.87 24.95
N SER A 36 -15.19 -21.57 25.18
CA SER A 36 -16.23 -21.02 26.07
C SER A 36 -16.46 -19.55 25.72
N ARG A 37 -17.50 -18.92 26.28
CA ARG A 37 -17.74 -17.48 26.07
C ARG A 37 -16.60 -16.61 26.58
N GLU A 38 -15.98 -16.98 27.69
CA GLU A 38 -14.84 -16.24 28.26
C GLU A 38 -13.63 -16.30 27.32
N TRP A 39 -13.35 -17.49 26.78
CA TRP A 39 -12.28 -17.68 25.82
C TRP A 39 -12.60 -16.97 24.50
N GLN A 40 -13.83 -17.06 24.01
CA GLN A 40 -14.30 -16.34 22.83
C GLN A 40 -14.05 -14.83 22.98
N ASP A 41 -14.52 -14.25 24.07
CA ASP A 41 -14.39 -12.81 24.33
C ASP A 41 -12.93 -12.35 24.37
N TRP A 42 -12.03 -13.18 24.90
CA TRP A 42 -10.61 -12.89 24.98
C TRP A 42 -9.89 -13.04 23.64
N PHE A 43 -10.04 -14.21 22.98
CA PHE A 43 -9.30 -14.53 21.76
C PHE A 43 -9.84 -13.81 20.52
N GLU A 44 -11.12 -13.42 20.49
CA GLU A 44 -11.68 -12.63 19.39
C GLU A 44 -11.03 -11.24 19.30
N ILE A 45 -10.54 -10.66 20.40
CA ILE A 45 -9.81 -9.38 20.40
C ILE A 45 -8.60 -9.48 19.48
N PHE A 46 -7.80 -10.55 19.63
CA PHE A 46 -6.60 -10.78 18.84
C PHE A 46 -6.92 -11.29 17.44
N THR A 47 -7.93 -12.15 17.31
CA THR A 47 -8.34 -12.75 16.03
C THR A 47 -8.87 -11.70 15.06
N PHE A 48 -9.68 -10.75 15.54
CA PHE A 48 -10.28 -9.71 14.70
C PHE A 48 -9.50 -8.39 14.70
N LYS A 49 -8.40 -8.28 15.46
CA LYS A 49 -7.55 -7.08 15.48
C LYS A 49 -7.11 -6.66 14.08
N ARG A 50 -6.67 -7.65 13.30
CA ARG A 50 -6.22 -7.49 11.93
C ARG A 50 -6.86 -8.57 11.08
N VAL A 51 -7.55 -8.17 10.03
CA VAL A 51 -8.21 -9.09 9.09
C VAL A 51 -7.62 -8.89 7.70
N GLU A 52 -7.26 -9.99 7.06
CA GLU A 52 -6.77 -10.01 5.69
C GLU A 52 -7.90 -10.43 4.74
N ILE A 53 -8.07 -9.74 3.62
CA ILE A 53 -9.21 -9.93 2.72
C ILE A 53 -8.74 -10.25 1.30
N SER A 54 -8.93 -11.50 0.87
CA SER A 54 -8.83 -11.87 -0.54
C SER A 54 -10.19 -11.76 -1.25
N PRO A 55 -10.26 -11.93 -2.59
CA PRO A 55 -11.53 -11.83 -3.32
C PRO A 55 -12.61 -12.81 -2.82
N SER A 56 -12.23 -13.98 -2.31
CA SER A 56 -13.15 -14.98 -1.77
C SER A 56 -13.65 -14.66 -0.36
N ASP A 57 -13.03 -13.70 0.34
CA ASP A 57 -13.24 -13.47 1.76
C ASP A 57 -14.25 -12.37 2.07
N ILE A 58 -14.77 -11.67 1.05
CA ILE A 58 -15.75 -10.58 1.24
C ILE A 58 -17.01 -11.08 1.98
N MET A 59 -17.59 -12.21 1.59
CA MET A 59 -18.79 -12.74 2.25
C MET A 59 -18.52 -13.25 3.68
N PRO A 60 -17.44 -14.02 3.94
CA PRO A 60 -16.99 -14.32 5.29
C PRO A 60 -16.75 -13.09 6.16
N PHE A 61 -16.14 -12.04 5.60
CA PHE A 61 -15.89 -10.76 6.29
C PHE A 61 -17.21 -10.13 6.73
N ILE A 62 -18.16 -9.93 5.81
CA ILE A 62 -19.48 -9.38 6.12
C ILE A 62 -20.15 -10.18 7.23
N THR A 63 -20.16 -11.51 7.10
CA THR A 63 -20.79 -12.42 8.07
C THR A 63 -20.14 -12.31 9.45
N ALA A 64 -18.81 -12.23 9.52
CA ALA A 64 -18.08 -12.13 10.77
C ALA A 64 -18.39 -10.84 11.53
N PHE A 65 -18.58 -9.72 10.82
CA PHE A 65 -18.80 -8.39 11.37
C PHE A 65 -20.28 -7.96 11.45
N LEU A 66 -21.22 -8.87 11.19
CA LEU A 66 -22.61 -8.71 11.64
C LEU A 66 -22.69 -8.57 13.17
N ASN A 67 -21.76 -9.19 13.90
CA ASN A 67 -21.61 -8.96 15.33
C ASN A 67 -20.87 -7.63 15.57
N LEU A 68 -21.62 -6.60 15.97
CA LEU A 68 -21.12 -5.25 16.22
C LEU A 68 -19.97 -5.20 17.22
N ARG A 69 -19.90 -6.14 18.19
CA ARG A 69 -18.80 -6.18 19.16
C ARG A 69 -17.45 -6.40 18.49
N ARG A 70 -17.40 -7.21 17.41
CA ARG A 70 -16.16 -7.52 16.68
C ARG A 70 -15.62 -6.31 15.92
N ARG A 71 -16.50 -5.39 15.49
CA ARG A 71 -16.10 -4.13 14.85
C ARG A 71 -15.22 -3.26 15.75
N LYS A 72 -15.41 -3.36 17.08
CA LYS A 72 -14.57 -2.67 18.07
C LYS A 72 -13.18 -3.25 18.22
N TYR A 73 -12.98 -4.51 17.82
CA TYR A 73 -11.68 -5.16 17.86
C TYR A 73 -10.86 -4.85 16.62
N LEU A 74 -11.54 -4.64 15.48
CA LEU A 74 -10.89 -4.38 14.20
C LEU A 74 -10.14 -3.05 14.20
N GLN A 75 -8.82 -3.15 14.06
CA GLN A 75 -7.92 -2.01 13.93
C GLN A 75 -7.33 -1.91 12.53
N CYS A 76 -7.19 -3.04 11.82
CA CYS A 76 -6.57 -3.06 10.51
C CYS A 76 -7.24 -4.04 9.55
N ILE A 77 -7.53 -3.59 8.33
CA ILE A 77 -7.97 -4.41 7.20
C ILE A 77 -6.82 -4.44 6.20
N GLY A 78 -6.23 -5.61 5.96
CA GLY A 78 -5.04 -5.78 5.11
C GLY A 78 -5.23 -6.73 3.93
N GLN A 79 -4.20 -6.77 3.08
CA GLN A 79 -3.98 -7.80 2.05
C GLN A 79 -5.10 -7.98 1.03
N ILE A 80 -5.51 -6.88 0.39
CA ILE A 80 -6.42 -6.88 -0.77
C ILE A 80 -5.71 -7.49 -1.99
N GLN A 81 -5.68 -8.82 -2.07
CA GLN A 81 -4.99 -9.56 -3.11
C GLN A 81 -5.78 -9.52 -4.43
N ALA A 82 -5.31 -8.72 -5.38
CA ALA A 82 -6.02 -8.44 -6.65
C ALA A 82 -5.74 -9.40 -7.81
N LEU A 83 -4.89 -10.41 -7.64
CA LEU A 83 -4.39 -11.15 -8.80
C LEU A 83 -5.38 -12.18 -9.32
N ALA A 84 -5.81 -11.99 -10.56
CA ALA A 84 -6.37 -13.06 -11.37
C ALA A 84 -5.21 -13.93 -11.89
N GLN A 85 -4.72 -14.87 -11.08
CA GLN A 85 -3.76 -15.87 -11.57
C GLN A 85 -4.51 -16.88 -12.45
N LYS A 86 -4.62 -16.61 -13.76
CA LYS A 86 -4.87 -17.68 -14.72
C LYS A 86 -3.53 -18.25 -15.15
N PRO A 87 -3.25 -19.55 -14.91
CA PRO A 87 -2.09 -20.18 -15.51
C PRO A 87 -2.21 -20.10 -17.03
N PRO A 88 -1.11 -19.87 -17.78
CA PRO A 88 -1.14 -19.93 -19.23
C PRO A 88 -1.66 -21.31 -19.63
N THR A 89 -2.71 -21.35 -20.44
CA THR A 89 -3.18 -22.61 -21.04
C THR A 89 -2.05 -23.21 -21.87
N LEU A 90 -1.85 -24.53 -21.77
CA LEU A 90 -0.84 -25.34 -22.49
C LEU A 90 -0.78 -25.11 -24.01
N TYR A 91 -1.72 -24.37 -24.58
CA TYR A 91 -1.82 -24.02 -25.99
C TYR A 91 -1.85 -22.50 -26.20
N GLY A 92 -0.67 -21.90 -26.39
CA GLY A 92 -0.43 -20.74 -27.27
C GLY A 92 -1.03 -19.37 -26.94
N ASN A 93 -2.01 -19.26 -26.04
CA ASN A 93 -2.64 -17.98 -25.71
C ASN A 93 -1.98 -17.35 -24.49
N TYR A 94 -0.82 -16.71 -24.69
CA TYR A 94 -0.28 -15.80 -23.69
C TYR A 94 -1.26 -14.64 -23.49
N PRO A 95 -1.67 -14.31 -22.25
CA PRO A 95 -2.54 -13.17 -22.03
C PRO A 95 -1.79 -11.90 -22.43
N LEU A 96 -2.33 -11.14 -23.39
CA LEU A 96 -1.79 -9.83 -23.76
C LEU A 96 -1.62 -8.99 -22.48
N LEU A 97 -0.48 -8.30 -22.32
CA LEU A 97 -0.19 -7.45 -21.15
C LEU A 97 -1.39 -6.61 -20.74
N LYS A 98 -1.93 -5.86 -21.71
CA LYS A 98 -3.10 -5.00 -21.51
C LYS A 98 -4.32 -5.75 -20.98
N GLN A 99 -4.58 -6.96 -21.48
CA GLN A 99 -5.71 -7.76 -21.00
C GLN A 99 -5.50 -8.19 -19.54
N GLN A 100 -4.29 -8.67 -19.20
CA GLN A 100 -3.96 -9.09 -17.84
C GLN A 100 -4.00 -7.91 -16.84
N GLU A 101 -3.47 -6.76 -17.24
CA GLU A 101 -3.56 -5.51 -16.48
C GLU A 101 -5.03 -5.14 -16.23
N GLU A 102 -5.87 -5.16 -17.28
CA GLU A 102 -7.30 -4.86 -17.15
C GLU A 102 -8.04 -5.83 -16.24
N GLU A 103 -7.73 -7.14 -16.30
CA GLU A 103 -8.32 -8.16 -15.42
C GLU A 103 -7.90 -7.96 -13.96
N ASN A 104 -6.62 -7.67 -13.70
CA ASN A 104 -6.11 -7.40 -12.36
C ASN A 104 -6.68 -6.10 -11.77
N ASN A 105 -6.73 -5.03 -12.57
CA ASN A 105 -7.28 -3.73 -12.16
C ASN A 105 -8.79 -3.86 -11.88
N TYR A 106 -9.52 -4.62 -12.70
CA TYR A 106 -10.94 -4.89 -12.48
C TYR A 106 -11.16 -5.71 -11.20
N ALA A 107 -10.40 -6.79 -10.99
CA ALA A 107 -10.49 -7.61 -9.78
C ALA A 107 -10.21 -6.78 -8.52
N PHE A 108 -9.14 -5.98 -8.51
CA PHE A 108 -8.86 -5.05 -7.41
C PHE A 108 -10.02 -4.09 -7.14
N THR A 109 -10.54 -3.46 -8.21
CA THR A 109 -11.62 -2.47 -8.11
C THR A 109 -12.89 -3.09 -7.52
N ILE A 110 -13.25 -4.32 -7.92
CA ILE A 110 -14.43 -5.03 -7.39
C ILE A 110 -14.29 -5.34 -5.91
N ILE A 111 -13.13 -5.83 -5.46
CA ILE A 111 -12.90 -6.16 -4.04
C ILE A 111 -12.97 -4.89 -3.19
N LEU A 112 -12.28 -3.84 -3.63
CA LEU A 112 -12.25 -2.57 -2.92
C LEU A 112 -13.64 -1.90 -2.88
N ARG A 113 -14.41 -1.99 -3.97
CA ARG A 113 -15.80 -1.55 -4.02
C ARG A 113 -16.70 -2.32 -3.06
N GLY A 114 -16.61 -3.66 -3.05
CA GLY A 114 -17.37 -4.51 -2.12
C GLY A 114 -17.08 -4.17 -0.66
N LEU A 115 -15.80 -3.95 -0.35
CA LEU A 115 -15.35 -3.50 0.97
C LEU A 115 -15.93 -2.12 1.32
N PHE A 116 -15.90 -1.16 0.40
CA PHE A 116 -16.38 0.21 0.66
C PHE A 116 -17.91 0.25 0.86
N ILE A 117 -18.66 -0.56 0.11
CA ILE A 117 -20.11 -0.72 0.29
C ILE A 117 -20.45 -1.29 1.67
N GLU A 118 -19.65 -2.25 2.16
CA GLU A 118 -19.84 -2.81 3.51
C GLU A 118 -19.49 -1.78 4.59
N LEU A 119 -18.29 -1.18 4.51
CA LEU A 119 -17.81 -0.24 5.52
C LEU A 119 -18.62 1.06 5.57
N PHE A 120 -19.25 1.46 4.47
CA PHE A 120 -20.19 2.58 4.44
C PHE A 120 -21.38 2.39 5.38
N GLN A 121 -21.80 1.15 5.62
CA GLN A 121 -22.92 0.85 6.51
C GLN A 121 -22.51 0.89 8.00
N TRP A 122 -21.21 0.99 8.28
CA TRP A 122 -20.71 0.95 9.65
C TRP A 122 -20.72 2.34 10.27
N ARG A 123 -21.11 2.40 11.55
CA ARG A 123 -21.05 3.62 12.33
C ARG A 123 -19.73 3.70 13.07
N VAL A 124 -19.21 4.91 13.21
CA VAL A 124 -17.94 5.16 13.89
C VAL A 124 -18.02 4.78 15.37
N GLU A 125 -19.18 4.94 16.01
CA GLU A 125 -19.41 4.50 17.41
C GLU A 125 -19.31 2.99 17.63
N ASP A 126 -19.49 2.19 16.58
CA ASP A 126 -19.40 0.73 16.63
C ASP A 126 -17.98 0.22 16.36
N CYS A 127 -17.08 1.10 15.91
CA CYS A 127 -15.73 0.74 15.51
C CYS A 127 -14.71 0.98 16.63
N HIS A 128 -13.46 0.56 16.40
CA HIS A 128 -12.36 0.91 17.29
C HIS A 128 -12.24 2.44 17.43
N HIS A 129 -11.95 2.91 18.65
CA HIS A 129 -11.97 4.34 19.00
C HIS A 129 -10.93 5.20 18.25
N GLU A 130 -9.85 4.59 17.78
CA GLU A 130 -8.83 5.24 16.94
C GLU A 130 -9.18 5.19 15.43
N GLY A 131 -10.29 4.55 15.07
CA GLY A 131 -10.67 4.21 13.71
C GLY A 131 -9.97 2.95 13.20
N ILE A 132 -10.11 2.69 11.90
CA ILE A 132 -9.58 1.50 11.23
C ILE A 132 -8.52 1.92 10.20
N GLU A 133 -7.40 1.21 10.17
CA GLU A 133 -6.38 1.32 9.14
C GLU A 133 -6.70 0.40 7.95
N LEU A 134 -6.77 0.97 6.75
CA LEU A 134 -6.85 0.23 5.50
C LEU A 134 -5.43 0.02 4.95
N GLU A 135 -4.98 -1.21 4.84
CA GLU A 135 -3.69 -1.56 4.27
C GLU A 135 -3.87 -2.27 2.91
N ILE A 136 -3.41 -1.60 1.84
CA ILE A 136 -3.43 -2.13 0.48
C ILE A 136 -2.09 -2.81 0.21
N ILE A 137 -2.14 -4.10 -0.10
CA ILE A 137 -0.97 -4.92 -0.43
C ILE A 137 -1.21 -5.64 -1.74
N ALA A 138 -0.33 -5.39 -2.71
CA ALA A 138 -0.23 -6.18 -3.93
C ALA A 138 1.20 -6.72 -4.02
N ASP A 139 1.48 -7.75 -3.23
CA ASP A 139 2.80 -8.37 -3.04
C ASP A 139 3.11 -9.50 -4.04
N CYS A 140 2.11 -9.90 -4.81
CA CYS A 140 2.26 -10.94 -5.82
C CYS A 140 2.63 -10.33 -7.18
N GLU A 141 3.67 -10.90 -7.79
CA GLU A 141 4.11 -10.56 -9.14
C GLU A 141 3.10 -11.06 -10.19
N SER A 142 2.93 -10.29 -11.26
CA SER A 142 2.20 -10.75 -12.44
C SER A 142 2.90 -11.88 -13.16
N HIS A 143 2.19 -12.46 -14.13
CA HIS A 143 2.82 -13.30 -15.13
C HIS A 143 4.00 -12.59 -15.82
N TRP A 144 3.83 -11.37 -16.32
CA TRP A 144 4.89 -10.63 -17.01
C TRP A 144 6.08 -10.29 -16.12
N GLN A 145 5.86 -9.98 -14.85
CA GLN A 145 6.91 -9.72 -13.86
C GLN A 145 7.71 -11.00 -13.56
N LYS A 146 7.03 -12.13 -13.33
CA LYS A 146 7.68 -13.43 -13.12
C LYS A 146 8.49 -13.84 -14.34
N THR A 147 7.87 -13.78 -15.51
CA THR A 147 8.51 -14.11 -16.80
C THR A 147 9.75 -13.22 -17.02
N ALA A 148 9.65 -11.91 -16.78
CA ALA A 148 10.80 -11.00 -16.90
C ALA A 148 11.91 -11.30 -15.86
N GLY A 149 11.56 -11.68 -14.64
CA GLY A 149 12.50 -12.14 -13.62
C GLY A 149 13.28 -13.38 -14.07
N GLU A 150 12.56 -14.40 -14.53
CA GLU A 150 13.13 -15.64 -15.06
C GLU A 150 14.05 -15.35 -16.28
N TYR A 151 13.65 -14.45 -17.17
CA TYR A 151 14.49 -14.00 -18.29
C TYR A 151 15.80 -13.34 -17.84
N ARG A 152 15.78 -12.52 -16.77
CA ARG A 152 16.98 -11.88 -16.23
C ARG A 152 17.93 -12.92 -15.62
N GLU A 153 17.39 -13.91 -14.92
CA GLU A 153 18.19 -14.99 -14.30
C GLU A 153 18.88 -15.88 -15.33
N LEU A 154 18.23 -16.12 -16.48
CA LEU A 154 18.77 -16.93 -17.57
C LEU A 154 19.93 -16.25 -18.32
N ASN A 155 20.26 -14.97 -18.05
CA ASN A 155 21.25 -14.19 -18.80
C ASN A 155 21.07 -14.29 -20.33
N SER A 156 19.81 -14.38 -20.79
CA SER A 156 19.51 -14.68 -22.19
C SER A 156 20.06 -13.57 -23.10
N PRO A 157 20.96 -13.90 -24.05
CA PRO A 157 21.55 -12.92 -24.93
C PRO A 157 20.45 -12.33 -25.81
N SER A 158 20.64 -11.07 -26.17
CA SER A 158 19.81 -10.16 -26.96
C SER A 158 19.47 -10.63 -28.40
N GLY A 159 19.19 -11.92 -28.60
CA GLY A 159 18.94 -12.54 -29.89
C GLY A 159 17.48 -12.92 -30.08
N THR A 160 16.90 -12.44 -31.17
CA THR A 160 15.67 -12.93 -31.77
C THR A 160 15.66 -14.46 -31.82
N GLY A 161 14.79 -15.12 -31.06
CA GLY A 161 14.73 -16.58 -31.13
C GLY A 161 13.60 -17.16 -30.31
N HIS A 162 12.57 -17.63 -31.00
CA HIS A 162 11.66 -18.65 -30.50
C HIS A 162 12.50 -19.83 -29.97
N GLY A 163 12.44 -20.10 -28.66
CA GLY A 163 13.18 -21.19 -28.04
C GLY A 163 12.58 -21.58 -26.70
N ASN A 164 12.49 -22.88 -26.43
CA ASN A 164 12.23 -23.37 -25.08
C ASN A 164 13.51 -23.16 -24.27
N PHE A 165 13.44 -22.39 -23.18
CA PHE A 165 14.58 -22.22 -22.28
C PHE A 165 14.46 -23.22 -21.14
N TYR A 166 15.58 -23.84 -20.78
CA TYR A 166 15.64 -24.79 -19.68
C TYR A 166 16.20 -24.05 -18.45
N ASN A 167 15.40 -23.95 -17.39
CA ASN A 167 15.88 -23.44 -16.12
C ASN A 167 16.84 -24.46 -15.51
N SER A 168 18.12 -24.11 -15.38
CA SER A 168 19.18 -25.02 -14.91
C SER A 168 19.31 -25.05 -13.38
N LEU A 169 18.42 -24.37 -12.65
CA LEU A 169 18.51 -24.18 -11.19
C LEU A 169 17.42 -24.89 -10.37
N SER A 170 16.44 -25.54 -11.00
CA SER A 170 15.45 -26.36 -10.29
C SER A 170 15.70 -27.86 -10.53
N SER A 171 15.76 -28.65 -9.45
CA SER A 171 15.87 -30.12 -9.50
C SER A 171 14.69 -30.80 -10.19
N GLU A 172 13.62 -30.05 -10.47
CA GLU A 172 12.48 -30.43 -11.31
C GLU A 172 12.57 -29.62 -12.61
N LEU A 173 12.60 -30.30 -13.75
CA LEU A 173 12.59 -29.71 -15.10
C LEU A 173 11.30 -28.89 -15.32
N GLN A 174 11.28 -27.63 -14.86
CA GLN A 174 10.23 -26.68 -15.24
C GLN A 174 10.57 -26.14 -16.62
N ILE A 175 9.75 -26.51 -17.61
CA ILE A 175 9.87 -25.99 -18.98
C ILE A 175 9.42 -24.53 -18.94
N PHE A 176 10.37 -23.61 -19.13
CA PHE A 176 10.04 -22.21 -19.34
C PHE A 176 9.60 -22.03 -20.79
N HIS A 177 8.29 -21.87 -20.98
CA HIS A 177 7.74 -21.44 -22.26
C HIS A 177 7.92 -19.92 -22.36
N ALA A 178 8.92 -19.51 -23.14
CA ALA A 178 9.09 -18.12 -23.52
C ALA A 178 7.90 -17.65 -24.38
N PRO A 179 7.36 -16.44 -24.15
CA PRO A 179 6.45 -15.79 -25.09
C PRO A 179 7.06 -15.73 -26.50
N PRO A 180 6.24 -15.79 -27.58
CA PRO A 180 6.71 -15.92 -28.97
C PRO A 180 7.35 -14.65 -29.57
N TYR A 181 7.89 -13.75 -28.76
CA TYR A 181 8.47 -12.48 -29.20
C TYR A 181 9.69 -12.07 -28.37
N HIS A 182 10.41 -11.03 -28.82
CA HIS A 182 11.80 -10.77 -28.42
C HIS A 182 11.98 -10.55 -26.91
N GLY A 183 13.07 -11.07 -26.32
CA GLY A 183 13.36 -10.95 -24.88
C GLY A 183 13.37 -9.50 -24.35
N HIS A 184 13.73 -8.52 -25.19
CA HIS A 184 13.65 -7.10 -24.80
C HIS A 184 12.20 -6.62 -24.61
N GLN A 185 11.24 -7.14 -25.39
CA GLN A 185 9.82 -6.84 -25.22
C GLN A 185 9.28 -7.49 -23.95
N VAL A 186 9.71 -8.71 -23.61
CA VAL A 186 9.30 -9.36 -22.35
C VAL A 186 9.80 -8.59 -21.13
N LEU A 187 11.06 -8.13 -21.15
CA LEU A 187 11.60 -7.30 -20.08
C LEU A 187 10.87 -5.96 -19.97
N HIS A 188 10.60 -5.31 -21.10
CA HIS A 188 9.84 -4.06 -21.17
C HIS A 188 8.40 -4.23 -20.67
N ASP A 189 7.69 -5.27 -21.10
CA ASP A 189 6.30 -5.55 -20.72
C ASP A 189 6.22 -5.96 -19.25
N GLY A 190 7.21 -6.71 -18.76
CA GLY A 190 7.40 -6.97 -17.34
C GLY A 190 7.53 -5.68 -16.54
N GLU A 191 8.27 -4.68 -17.03
CA GLU A 191 8.45 -3.35 -16.44
C GLU A 191 7.19 -2.46 -16.51
N LEU A 192 6.33 -2.65 -17.52
CA LEU A 192 5.06 -1.93 -17.65
C LEU A 192 3.95 -2.50 -16.76
N ASP A 193 3.87 -3.82 -16.59
CA ASP A 193 2.90 -4.51 -15.69
C ASP A 193 3.13 -4.20 -14.19
N PHE A 194 4.04 -3.29 -13.88
CA PHE A 194 4.24 -2.82 -12.52
C PHE A 194 3.13 -1.88 -12.05
N HIS A 195 2.26 -1.34 -12.91
CA HIS A 195 1.37 -0.24 -12.56
C HIS A 195 -0.11 -0.65 -12.41
N PHE A 196 -0.65 -0.51 -11.21
CA PHE A 196 -2.09 -0.56 -10.92
C PHE A 196 -2.72 0.81 -11.10
N TRP A 197 -3.82 0.85 -11.82
CA TRP A 197 -4.75 1.98 -11.81
C TRP A 197 -6.15 1.48 -11.46
N LEU A 198 -6.98 2.36 -10.92
CA LEU A 198 -8.39 2.03 -10.74
C LEU A 198 -9.06 2.02 -12.10
N LYS A 199 -9.87 0.98 -12.35
CA LYS A 199 -10.75 0.91 -13.51
C LYS A 199 -12.17 1.21 -13.04
N PRO A 200 -12.52 2.49 -12.75
CA PRO A 200 -13.86 2.84 -12.33
C PRO A 200 -14.86 2.45 -13.42
N ASP A 201 -15.85 1.67 -13.06
CA ASP A 201 -16.86 1.18 -14.00
C ASP A 201 -17.84 2.31 -14.34
N VAL A 202 -17.89 2.70 -15.62
CA VAL A 202 -18.71 3.80 -16.15
C VAL A 202 -20.24 3.65 -15.87
N PRO A 203 -20.85 2.44 -15.83
CA PRO A 203 -22.28 2.28 -15.58
C PRO A 203 -22.76 2.81 -14.22
N PHE A 204 -21.85 3.00 -13.25
CA PHE A 204 -22.18 3.43 -11.89
C PHE A 204 -21.59 4.81 -11.53
N GLY A 205 -21.48 5.71 -12.51
CA GLY A 205 -21.07 7.09 -12.27
C GLY A 205 -19.55 7.29 -12.11
N GLY A 206 -18.72 6.31 -12.46
CA GLY A 206 -17.27 6.46 -12.49
C GLY A 206 -16.59 6.55 -11.12
N GLU A 207 -17.30 6.25 -10.03
CA GLU A 207 -16.74 6.24 -8.67
C GLU A 207 -16.48 4.81 -8.17
N LEU A 208 -15.50 4.68 -7.27
CA LEU A 208 -15.13 3.38 -6.68
C LEU A 208 -16.20 2.89 -5.68
N GLY A 209 -16.87 3.81 -4.99
CA GLY A 209 -17.87 3.51 -3.98
C GLY A 209 -18.27 4.75 -3.18
N PRO A 210 -19.14 4.61 -2.17
CA PRO A 210 -19.53 5.70 -1.29
C PRO A 210 -18.36 6.15 -0.38
N LYS A 211 -18.52 7.31 0.26
CA LYS A 211 -17.60 7.79 1.29
C LYS A 211 -17.66 6.91 2.55
N VAL A 212 -16.52 6.54 3.11
CA VAL A 212 -16.38 5.63 4.25
C VAL A 212 -15.80 6.37 5.45
N ASP A 213 -16.62 6.55 6.50
CA ASP A 213 -16.23 7.33 7.68
C ASP A 213 -15.37 6.58 8.69
N VAL A 214 -15.37 5.24 8.65
CA VAL A 214 -14.74 4.41 9.69
C VAL A 214 -13.23 4.21 9.49
N ILE A 215 -12.72 4.52 8.30
CA ILE A 215 -11.29 4.43 7.99
C ILE A 215 -10.57 5.72 8.41
N SER A 216 -9.56 5.58 9.27
CA SER A 216 -8.73 6.68 9.78
C SER A 216 -7.28 6.63 9.29
N GLY A 217 -6.82 5.48 8.78
CA GLY A 217 -5.48 5.31 8.22
C GLY A 217 -5.50 4.62 6.85
N LEU A 218 -4.56 4.98 5.98
CA LEU A 218 -4.32 4.32 4.70
C LEU A 218 -2.82 4.01 4.57
N SER A 219 -2.51 2.73 4.36
CA SER A 219 -1.15 2.23 4.24
C SER A 219 -0.94 1.44 2.95
N ILE A 220 0.08 1.80 2.19
CA ILE A 220 0.61 1.04 1.05
C ILE A 220 2.08 0.82 1.35
N LEU A 221 2.44 -0.41 1.74
CA LEU A 221 3.77 -0.73 2.28
C LEU A 221 4.74 -1.24 1.21
N ARG A 222 6.04 -1.21 1.51
CA ARG A 222 7.12 -1.71 0.62
C ARG A 222 6.94 -3.14 0.10
N ARG A 223 6.24 -4.00 0.85
CA ARG A 223 5.96 -5.38 0.43
C ARG A 223 5.08 -5.44 -0.83
N THR A 224 4.33 -4.39 -1.12
CA THR A 224 3.64 -4.23 -2.40
C THR A 224 4.68 -4.18 -3.52
N VAL A 225 4.63 -5.14 -4.43
CA VAL A 225 5.54 -5.25 -5.57
C VAL A 225 5.08 -4.38 -6.74
N ARG A 226 3.84 -3.89 -6.70
CA ARG A 226 3.24 -3.07 -7.75
C ARG A 226 3.13 -1.60 -7.36
N HIS A 227 3.31 -0.74 -8.33
CA HIS A 227 3.05 0.68 -8.26
C HIS A 227 1.56 0.91 -8.31
N PHE A 228 1.08 1.84 -7.50
CA PHE A 228 -0.28 2.34 -7.59
C PHE A 228 -0.23 3.73 -8.18
N ASP A 229 -1.09 4.00 -9.15
CA ASP A 229 -1.21 5.33 -9.72
C ASP A 229 -1.59 6.35 -8.62
N PRO A 230 -0.88 7.49 -8.52
CA PRO A 230 -1.26 8.52 -7.55
C PRO A 230 -2.69 9.03 -7.72
N GLU A 231 -3.25 9.04 -8.93
CA GLU A 231 -4.64 9.40 -9.18
C GLU A 231 -5.61 8.33 -8.64
N ALA A 232 -5.28 7.06 -8.78
CA ALA A 232 -6.02 5.97 -8.15
C ALA A 232 -6.06 6.12 -6.63
N ILE A 233 -4.91 6.43 -6.02
CA ILE A 233 -4.84 6.66 -4.56
C ILE A 233 -5.58 7.94 -4.18
N ALA A 234 -5.46 9.02 -4.97
CA ALA A 234 -6.21 10.25 -4.76
C ALA A 234 -7.72 9.98 -4.71
N HIS A 235 -8.20 9.15 -5.64
CA HIS A 235 -9.61 8.74 -5.69
C HIS A 235 -10.00 7.97 -4.43
N ILE A 236 -9.20 6.98 -4.00
CA ILE A 236 -9.40 6.25 -2.73
C ILE A 236 -9.49 7.24 -1.57
N ILE A 237 -8.52 8.14 -1.42
CA ILE A 237 -8.46 9.11 -0.33
C ILE A 237 -9.68 10.03 -0.32
N SER A 238 -10.18 10.44 -1.50
CA SER A 238 -11.37 11.29 -1.60
C SER A 238 -12.64 10.66 -1.02
N LEU A 239 -12.66 9.33 -0.92
CA LEU A 239 -13.71 8.53 -0.31
C LEU A 239 -13.49 8.29 1.20
N LEU A 240 -12.41 8.76 1.80
CA LEU A 240 -12.07 8.55 3.21
C LEU A 240 -12.08 9.89 3.97
N PRO A 241 -13.26 10.48 4.23
CA PRO A 241 -13.37 11.84 4.80
C PRO A 241 -12.75 12.01 6.19
N ARG A 242 -12.57 10.91 6.95
CA ARG A 242 -11.98 10.92 8.30
C ARG A 242 -10.53 10.41 8.33
N LEU A 243 -9.89 10.29 7.16
CA LEU A 243 -8.49 9.89 7.07
C LEU A 243 -7.60 10.89 7.82
N ARG A 244 -6.72 10.37 8.67
CA ARG A 244 -5.75 11.13 9.48
C ARG A 244 -4.31 10.74 9.19
N ALA A 245 -4.08 9.50 8.75
CA ALA A 245 -2.75 8.98 8.49
C ALA A 245 -2.65 8.39 7.08
N LEU A 246 -1.62 8.79 6.35
CA LEU A 246 -1.24 8.22 5.06
C LEU A 246 0.20 7.74 5.16
N ARG A 247 0.42 6.45 4.88
CA ARG A 247 1.74 5.87 4.70
C ARG A 247 1.81 5.24 3.31
N TRP A 248 2.63 5.81 2.45
CA TRP A 248 2.83 5.30 1.09
C TRP A 248 4.31 5.10 0.82
N GLU A 249 4.71 3.83 0.73
CA GLU A 249 6.07 3.40 0.40
C GLU A 249 6.11 2.96 -1.07
N VAL A 250 6.52 3.89 -1.94
CA VAL A 250 6.61 3.75 -3.39
C VAL A 250 7.87 2.97 -3.76
N ARG A 251 7.71 1.91 -4.55
CA ARG A 251 8.82 1.17 -5.16
C ARG A 251 9.64 2.09 -6.07
N PRO A 252 10.95 1.82 -6.27
CA PRO A 252 11.75 2.57 -7.23
C PRO A 252 11.22 2.32 -8.65
N HIS A 253 11.20 3.37 -9.48
CA HIS A 253 10.77 3.26 -10.87
C HIS A 253 11.76 2.44 -11.70
N ALA A 254 11.23 1.57 -12.57
CA ALA A 254 12.02 0.90 -13.59
C ALA A 254 12.36 1.81 -14.77
N HIS A 255 11.47 2.76 -15.13
CA HIS A 255 11.60 3.60 -16.32
C HIS A 255 11.27 5.08 -16.05
N TRP A 256 11.96 5.99 -16.76
CA TRP A 256 11.82 7.45 -16.58
C TRP A 256 10.44 7.98 -16.99
N GLU A 257 9.76 7.35 -17.96
CA GLU A 257 8.39 7.72 -18.34
C GLU A 257 7.39 7.44 -17.22
N ALA A 258 7.57 6.33 -16.51
CA ALA A 258 6.75 5.98 -15.35
C ALA A 258 6.99 6.96 -14.20
N GLU A 259 8.23 7.39 -13.98
CA GLU A 259 8.58 8.45 -13.02
C GLU A 259 7.91 9.79 -13.38
N HIS A 260 7.96 10.19 -14.65
CA HIS A 260 7.36 11.45 -15.10
C HIS A 260 5.83 11.46 -14.92
N LYS A 261 5.16 10.38 -15.36
CA LYS A 261 3.70 10.21 -15.17
C LYS A 261 3.33 10.19 -13.68
N PHE A 262 4.09 9.47 -12.87
CA PHE A 262 3.90 9.44 -11.42
C PHE A 262 3.93 10.83 -10.81
N HIS A 263 4.97 11.62 -11.08
CA HIS A 263 5.06 12.98 -10.53
C HIS A 263 3.97 13.92 -11.05
N HIS A 264 3.50 13.73 -12.29
CA HIS A 264 2.37 14.46 -12.82
C HIS A 264 1.09 14.17 -12.01
N HIS A 265 0.76 12.88 -11.79
CA HIS A 265 -0.43 12.44 -11.08
C HIS A 265 -0.35 12.68 -9.56
N LEU A 266 0.85 12.76 -8.99
CA LEU A 266 1.04 13.02 -7.56
C LEU A 266 0.39 14.34 -7.11
N ARG A 267 0.20 15.29 -8.03
CA ARG A 267 -0.57 16.52 -7.77
C ARG A 267 -2.01 16.21 -7.37
N SER A 268 -2.67 15.26 -8.02
CA SER A 268 -4.05 14.85 -7.73
C SER A 268 -4.17 14.30 -6.32
N LEU A 269 -3.19 13.50 -5.87
CA LEU A 269 -3.12 13.01 -4.49
C LEU A 269 -3.15 14.17 -3.48
N LEU A 270 -2.31 15.19 -3.70
CA LEU A 270 -2.22 16.33 -2.78
C LEU A 270 -3.51 17.16 -2.71
N PHE A 271 -4.31 17.17 -3.77
CA PHE A 271 -5.64 17.80 -3.76
C PHE A 271 -6.70 16.96 -3.05
N ALA A 272 -6.54 15.63 -3.05
CA ALA A 272 -7.47 14.74 -2.40
C ALA A 272 -7.25 14.64 -0.88
N LEU A 273 -6.06 14.96 -0.37
CA LEU A 273 -5.75 14.88 1.06
C LEU A 273 -6.74 15.69 1.91
N PRO A 274 -7.40 15.07 2.91
CA PRO A 274 -8.37 15.77 3.73
C PRO A 274 -7.68 16.77 4.66
N PRO A 275 -8.33 17.91 4.99
CA PRO A 275 -7.74 18.89 5.89
C PRO A 275 -7.39 18.36 7.28
N ALA A 276 -8.11 17.34 7.74
CA ALA A 276 -7.94 16.69 9.04
C ALA A 276 -6.71 15.76 9.13
N MET A 277 -5.91 15.66 8.06
CA MET A 277 -4.69 14.86 8.03
C MET A 277 -3.68 15.32 9.09
N ASP A 278 -3.18 14.35 9.84
CA ASP A 278 -2.22 14.51 10.93
C ASP A 278 -0.83 13.99 10.54
N LYS A 279 -0.79 12.84 9.85
CA LYS A 279 0.46 12.14 9.52
C LYS A 279 0.54 11.82 8.04
N VAL A 280 1.61 12.25 7.39
CA VAL A 280 1.92 11.90 6.00
C VAL A 280 3.34 11.37 5.90
N LYS A 281 3.45 10.11 5.47
CA LYS A 281 4.71 9.46 5.09
C LYS A 281 4.63 9.03 3.64
N ILE A 282 5.41 9.68 2.77
CA ILE A 282 5.60 9.27 1.37
C ILE A 282 7.08 8.96 1.19
N GLN A 283 7.40 7.71 0.91
CA GLN A 283 8.79 7.27 0.75
C GLN A 283 8.96 6.62 -0.61
N GLN A 284 9.76 7.22 -1.49
CA GLN A 284 10.18 6.61 -2.74
C GLN A 284 11.60 6.08 -2.58
N GLN A 285 11.83 4.88 -3.07
CA GLN A 285 13.19 4.34 -3.06
C GLN A 285 14.05 4.99 -4.15
N PRO A 286 15.38 5.14 -3.93
CA PRO A 286 16.29 5.63 -4.94
C PRO A 286 16.15 4.82 -6.23
N THR A 287 15.88 5.48 -7.34
CA THR A 287 15.88 4.83 -8.65
C THR A 287 17.32 4.48 -9.01
N SER A 288 17.57 3.25 -9.46
CA SER A 288 18.79 2.90 -10.17
C SER A 288 18.72 3.48 -11.57
N LYS A 289 18.77 4.82 -11.68
CA LYS A 289 18.80 5.49 -12.99
C LYS A 289 20.06 5.07 -13.74
N PRO A 290 19.95 4.63 -15.01
CA PRO A 290 21.11 4.57 -15.90
C PRO A 290 21.76 5.96 -15.97
N LEU A 291 23.09 6.00 -15.95
CA LEU A 291 23.91 7.22 -15.89
C LEU A 291 23.54 8.29 -16.94
N ASN A 292 22.90 7.88 -18.04
CA ASN A 292 22.57 8.70 -19.21
C ASN A 292 21.06 8.90 -19.42
N SER A 293 20.22 8.57 -18.43
CA SER A 293 18.79 8.88 -18.53
C SER A 293 18.57 10.40 -18.45
N PRO A 294 17.74 11.00 -19.32
CA PRO A 294 17.42 12.42 -19.22
C PRO A 294 16.89 12.70 -17.81
N GLY A 295 17.49 13.71 -17.17
CA GLY A 295 17.14 14.08 -15.80
C GLY A 295 15.64 14.34 -15.65
N PRO A 296 15.07 14.18 -14.43
CA PRO A 296 13.69 14.58 -14.20
C PRO A 296 13.55 16.05 -14.58
N SER A 297 12.48 16.41 -15.29
CA SER A 297 12.30 17.80 -15.73
C SER A 297 12.39 18.74 -14.52
N GLU A 298 13.20 19.80 -14.65
CA GLU A 298 13.52 20.78 -13.59
C GLU A 298 12.30 21.56 -13.03
N TYR A 299 11.09 21.21 -13.46
CA TYR A 299 9.82 21.86 -13.13
C TYR A 299 8.87 20.93 -12.39
N LEU A 300 9.39 20.07 -11.50
CA LEU A 300 8.55 19.41 -10.52
C LEU A 300 7.97 20.49 -9.58
N PRO A 301 6.64 20.61 -9.48
CA PRO A 301 6.03 21.62 -8.62
C PRO A 301 6.43 21.32 -7.17
N GLY A 302 6.57 22.36 -6.35
CA GLY A 302 6.79 22.17 -4.92
C GLY A 302 5.65 21.37 -4.31
N LEU A 303 5.86 20.06 -4.14
CA LEU A 303 4.96 19.15 -3.43
C LEU A 303 4.75 19.65 -2.00
N GLY A 304 5.83 20.16 -1.43
CA GLY A 304 5.88 20.74 -0.11
C GLY A 304 4.83 21.83 0.13
N PRO A 305 4.85 22.96 -0.61
CA PRO A 305 3.88 24.02 -0.40
C PRO A 305 2.42 23.58 -0.47
N ARG A 306 2.10 22.71 -1.43
CA ARG A 306 0.73 22.23 -1.61
C ARG A 306 0.29 21.34 -0.45
N LEU A 307 1.16 20.45 0.03
CA LEU A 307 0.86 19.58 1.18
C LEU A 307 0.45 20.38 2.42
N ILE A 308 1.22 21.42 2.75
CA ILE A 308 0.95 22.27 3.93
C ILE A 308 -0.36 23.05 3.76
N LEU A 309 -0.65 23.52 2.54
CA LEU A 309 -1.89 24.26 2.26
C LEU A 309 -3.12 23.35 2.35
N SER A 310 -3.03 22.10 1.87
CA SER A 310 -4.12 21.13 1.95
C SER A 310 -4.35 20.60 3.37
N CYS A 311 -3.29 20.47 4.19
CA CYS A 311 -3.32 19.81 5.49
C CYS A 311 -2.81 20.72 6.62
N PRO A 312 -3.63 21.64 7.17
CA PRO A 312 -3.19 22.61 8.18
C PRO A 312 -2.90 22.01 9.56
N TYR A 313 -3.42 20.82 9.87
CA TYR A 313 -3.26 20.15 11.17
C TYR A 313 -2.12 19.13 11.22
N LEU A 314 -1.28 19.13 10.18
CA LEU A 314 -0.30 18.09 10.00
C LEU A 314 0.84 18.22 11.02
N THR A 315 1.10 17.16 11.79
CA THR A 315 2.13 17.13 12.84
C THR A 315 3.37 16.35 12.43
N ASN A 316 3.21 15.35 11.56
CA ASN A 316 4.28 14.42 11.17
C ASN A 316 4.44 14.34 9.65
N ILE A 317 5.61 14.75 9.15
CA ILE A 317 5.98 14.67 7.74
C ILE A 317 7.19 13.79 7.56
N TYR A 318 7.07 12.79 6.71
CA TYR A 318 8.21 12.08 6.14
C TYR A 318 8.06 12.06 4.63
N MET A 319 8.99 12.72 3.92
CA MET A 319 9.02 12.75 2.46
C MET A 319 10.40 12.34 1.96
N ASP A 320 10.48 11.24 1.24
CA ASP A 320 11.69 10.78 0.55
C ASP A 320 11.37 10.75 -0.95
N ILE A 321 11.12 11.94 -1.51
CA ILE A 321 10.76 12.19 -2.90
C ILE A 321 11.36 13.55 -3.31
N SER A 322 11.47 13.82 -4.61
CA SER A 322 11.92 15.12 -5.11
C SER A 322 10.99 16.25 -4.65
N VAL A 323 11.38 16.99 -3.61
CA VAL A 323 10.66 18.17 -3.09
C VAL A 323 11.52 19.41 -3.28
N ASP A 324 10.92 20.51 -3.76
CA ASP A 324 11.53 21.85 -3.70
C ASP A 324 11.56 22.33 -2.23
N VAL A 325 12.68 22.04 -1.57
CA VAL A 325 12.96 22.34 -0.16
C VAL A 325 12.88 23.85 0.12
N ALA A 326 13.40 24.67 -0.80
CA ALA A 326 13.43 26.12 -0.64
C ALA A 326 12.01 26.70 -0.57
N LYS A 327 11.11 26.28 -1.47
CA LYS A 327 9.70 26.72 -1.43
C LYS A 327 8.96 26.15 -0.22
N PHE A 328 9.24 24.91 0.17
CA PHE A 328 8.62 24.30 1.35
C PHE A 328 8.89 25.10 2.62
N PHE A 329 10.17 25.39 2.90
CA PHE A 329 10.57 26.18 4.07
C PHE A 329 10.37 27.69 3.91
N GLY A 330 9.95 28.17 2.73
CA GLY A 330 9.48 29.54 2.56
C GLY A 330 8.17 29.85 3.32
N MET A 331 7.39 28.81 3.67
CA MET A 331 6.09 28.96 4.35
C MET A 331 6.15 28.71 5.86
N ARG A 332 7.22 29.15 6.53
CA ARG A 332 7.50 28.87 7.96
C ARG A 332 6.32 29.15 8.90
N HIS A 333 5.53 30.18 8.60
CA HIS A 333 4.35 30.55 9.40
C HIS A 333 3.24 29.48 9.41
N ARG A 334 3.21 28.56 8.43
CA ARG A 334 2.24 27.46 8.34
C ARG A 334 2.76 26.15 8.95
N LEU A 335 4.04 26.09 9.33
CA LEU A 335 4.69 24.90 9.88
C LEU A 335 4.56 24.79 11.41
N GLN A 336 3.75 25.64 12.05
CA GLN A 336 3.70 25.77 13.52
C GLN A 336 3.24 24.49 14.24
N ASN A 337 2.43 23.67 13.57
CA ASN A 337 1.90 22.43 14.14
C ASN A 337 2.82 21.22 13.93
N ILE A 338 3.88 21.37 13.12
CA ILE A 338 4.77 20.26 12.76
C ILE A 338 5.69 19.96 13.94
N GLN A 339 5.58 18.74 14.45
CA GLN A 339 6.41 18.21 15.53
C GLN A 339 7.62 17.44 14.98
N TYR A 340 7.42 16.70 13.88
CA TYR A 340 8.46 15.90 13.25
C TYR A 340 8.43 16.09 11.74
N ALA A 341 9.57 16.45 11.16
CA ALA A 341 9.76 16.55 9.72
C ALA A 341 11.08 15.89 9.30
N CYS A 342 10.99 14.97 8.34
CA CYS A 342 12.13 14.38 7.65
C CYS A 342 11.89 14.53 6.14
N ILE A 343 12.77 15.26 5.45
CA ILE A 343 12.70 15.46 4.00
C ILE A 343 14.04 15.06 3.40
N ARG A 344 14.04 13.96 2.67
CA ARG A 344 15.19 13.47 1.92
C ARG A 344 15.00 13.85 0.46
N THR A 345 15.99 14.55 -0.09
CA THR A 345 16.03 14.88 -1.51
C THR A 345 17.36 14.44 -2.10
N ASN A 346 17.39 14.19 -3.41
CA ASN A 346 18.64 13.92 -4.14
C ASN A 346 19.66 15.07 -4.04
N GLN A 347 19.29 16.25 -3.52
CA GLN A 347 20.16 17.43 -3.42
C GLN A 347 20.69 17.70 -1.99
N ALA A 348 20.09 17.14 -0.94
CA ALA A 348 20.63 17.23 0.43
C ALA A 348 19.84 16.31 1.38
N LEU A 349 20.58 15.66 2.28
CA LEU A 349 20.04 15.18 3.56
C LEU A 349 19.85 16.40 4.46
N LEU A 350 18.59 16.80 4.68
CA LEU A 350 18.26 17.59 5.86
C LEU A 350 17.93 16.59 6.96
N ASP A 351 18.91 16.35 7.82
CA ASP A 351 18.73 15.50 9.00
C ASP A 351 17.60 16.03 9.89
N GLU A 352 17.01 15.09 10.63
CA GLU A 352 15.85 15.26 11.51
C GLU A 352 15.83 16.63 12.19
N LEU A 353 14.70 17.32 12.12
CA LEU A 353 14.45 18.55 12.87
C LEU A 353 13.72 18.22 14.18
N PRO A 354 14.40 17.85 15.28
CA PRO A 354 13.77 17.80 16.58
C PRO A 354 13.65 19.22 17.14
N ASN A 355 12.46 19.55 17.63
CA ASN A 355 12.11 20.77 18.36
C ASN A 355 12.40 22.08 17.62
N THR A 356 11.31 22.69 17.15
CA THR A 356 11.20 24.11 16.76
C THR A 356 11.48 25.03 17.95
N SER A 357 12.74 25.10 18.37
CA SER A 357 13.28 26.29 19.02
C SER A 357 13.83 27.21 17.91
N ASN A 358 13.51 28.50 18.01
CA ASN A 358 13.67 29.54 16.99
C ASN A 358 15.11 29.81 16.46
N GLN A 359 16.08 28.93 16.69
CA GLN A 359 17.50 29.18 16.41
C GLN A 359 18.05 28.52 15.12
N LEU A 360 17.41 27.47 14.57
CA LEU A 360 17.93 26.77 13.37
C LEU A 360 17.64 27.45 12.03
N PHE A 361 16.67 28.35 11.98
CA PHE A 361 16.25 29.02 10.73
C PHE A 361 17.19 30.16 10.27
N GLY A 362 18.21 30.49 11.07
CA GLY A 362 19.22 31.50 10.76
C GLY A 362 20.31 31.05 9.78
N TRP A 363 20.51 29.74 9.59
CA TRP A 363 21.62 29.22 8.77
C TRP A 363 21.27 29.01 7.30
N ILE A 364 19.98 28.83 6.97
CA ILE A 364 19.52 28.62 5.58
C ILE A 364 19.63 29.92 4.75
N GLY A 365 19.71 31.09 5.39
CA GLY A 365 19.86 32.39 4.70
C GLY A 365 21.28 32.76 4.27
N LYS A 366 22.31 31.99 4.63
CA LYS A 366 23.72 32.31 4.32
C LYS A 366 24.39 31.44 3.26
N ALA A 367 23.74 30.35 2.82
CA ALA A 367 24.30 29.44 1.81
C ALA A 367 23.74 29.67 0.39
N LEU A 368 22.92 30.71 0.18
CA LEU A 368 22.35 31.07 -1.13
C LEU A 368 22.57 32.56 -1.46
N ALA A 369 23.75 33.09 -1.11
CA ALA A 369 24.25 34.36 -1.64
C ALA A 369 25.42 34.10 -2.58
#